data_AF-A0A7J7ZHT3-F1
#
_entry.id   AF-A0A7J7ZHT3-F1
#
_cell.length_a   1.000
_cell.length_b   1.000
_cell.length_c   1.000
_cell.angle_alpha   90.00
_cell.angle_beta   90.00
_cell.angle_gamma   90.00
#
_symmetry.space_group_name_H-M   'P 1'
#
loop_
_entity.id
_entity.type
_entity.pdbx_description
1 polymer ?
#
loop_
_entity_poly.entity_id
_entity_poly.type
_entity_poly.pdbx_seq_one_letter_code
_entity_poly.pdbx_strand_id
1 'polypeptide(L)'
;MKLFSQYHGKRMIVSGQGPLVENAQILGFKNVVTVDELRMAFPVLDMVDLQRRPKTTPLPRNDFPAIEGVLLLGEPVRWETSLQLIMDVLLSNGNPGTGLATAPYPHLPVLASNMDLLWMAEAKMPRFGHGTFLLCLETIYRKVTGKELRYKGLMGKPSILTYQYAEELIRQQAERRGWAAPIQKLYAVGDNPMSDVYGANLFNQYLQMAKHERAEKLGASGLLKQRSSATQSCASILKTTPRPCGFLQQRGIDRIAPAMKTEEKQSRDGRC
;
A
#
# COMPACT_ATOMS: atom_id res chain seq x y z
N MET A 1 9.49 7.66 -11.82
CA MET A 1 9.99 7.02 -10.58
C MET A 1 9.47 5.59 -10.53
N LYS A 2 10.32 4.57 -10.34
CA LYS A 2 9.87 3.18 -10.15
C LYS A 2 9.93 2.85 -8.66
N LEU A 3 8.80 2.97 -7.98
CA LEU A 3 8.67 2.62 -6.57
C LEU A 3 8.93 1.13 -6.38
N PHE A 4 9.57 0.78 -5.25
CA PHE A 4 9.79 -0.62 -4.84
C PHE A 4 10.60 -1.47 -5.81
N SER A 5 11.52 -0.86 -6.57
CA SER A 5 12.36 -1.56 -7.56
C SER A 5 13.17 -2.71 -6.97
N GLN A 6 13.53 -2.66 -5.68
CA GLN A 6 14.20 -3.73 -4.96
C GLN A 6 13.36 -5.01 -4.80
N TYR A 7 12.05 -4.93 -5.02
CA TYR A 7 11.12 -6.06 -4.96
C TYR A 7 10.65 -6.52 -6.35
N HIS A 8 10.95 -5.79 -7.43
CA HIS A 8 10.45 -6.09 -8.78
C HIS A 8 10.91 -7.45 -9.33
N GLY A 9 12.09 -7.91 -8.94
CA GLY A 9 12.62 -9.23 -9.32
C GLY A 9 12.17 -10.37 -8.42
N LYS A 10 11.57 -10.08 -7.27
CA LYS A 10 11.14 -11.09 -6.29
C LYS A 10 9.82 -11.72 -6.71
N ARG A 11 9.61 -12.98 -6.33
CA ARG A 11 8.32 -13.68 -6.50
C ARG A 11 7.33 -13.21 -5.45
N MET A 12 6.37 -12.40 -5.86
CA MET A 12 5.37 -11.82 -4.97
C MET A 12 4.05 -12.58 -5.07
N ILE A 13 3.46 -12.99 -3.94
CA ILE A 13 2.03 -13.33 -3.94
C ILE A 13 1.23 -12.04 -4.09
N VAL A 14 0.29 -11.99 -5.03
CA VAL A 14 -0.55 -10.82 -5.31
C VAL A 14 -2.00 -11.08 -4.95
N SER A 15 -2.61 -10.14 -4.23
CA SER A 15 -4.01 -10.20 -3.77
C SER A 15 -4.75 -8.89 -4.07
N GLY A 16 -6.03 -9.01 -4.40
CA GLY A 16 -6.95 -7.91 -4.67
C GLY A 16 -8.02 -8.29 -5.69
N GLN A 17 -8.56 -7.30 -6.40
CA GLN A 17 -9.55 -7.47 -7.46
C GLN A 17 -9.05 -6.96 -8.82
N GLY A 18 -9.68 -7.44 -9.89
CA GLY A 18 -9.38 -7.04 -11.27
C GLY A 18 -8.19 -7.78 -11.89
N PRO A 19 -7.57 -7.22 -12.94
CA PRO A 19 -6.47 -7.87 -13.67
C PRO A 19 -5.15 -7.76 -12.88
N LEU A 20 -5.04 -8.50 -11.78
CA LEU A 20 -3.93 -8.39 -10.80
C LEU A 20 -2.54 -8.57 -11.43
N VAL A 21 -2.38 -9.55 -12.30
CA VAL A 21 -1.10 -9.84 -12.95
C VAL A 21 -0.66 -8.67 -13.82
N GLU A 22 -1.56 -8.16 -14.67
CA GLU A 22 -1.30 -7.00 -15.52
C GLU A 22 -0.97 -5.75 -14.69
N ASN A 23 -1.78 -5.47 -13.66
CA ASN A 23 -1.56 -4.34 -12.77
C ASN A 23 -0.18 -4.42 -12.08
N ALA A 24 0.20 -5.60 -11.59
CA ALA A 24 1.51 -5.78 -10.96
C ALA A 24 2.67 -5.65 -11.96
N GLN A 25 2.50 -6.14 -13.19
CA GLN A 25 3.50 -6.00 -14.26
C GLN A 25 3.68 -4.55 -14.70
N ILE A 26 2.60 -3.77 -14.82
CA ILE A 26 2.64 -2.32 -15.10
C ILE A 26 3.44 -1.58 -14.01
N LEU A 27 3.29 -2.01 -12.75
CA LEU A 27 4.05 -1.48 -11.62
C LEU A 27 5.54 -1.94 -11.60
N GLY A 28 5.90 -2.92 -12.43
CA GLY A 28 7.27 -3.41 -12.62
C GLY A 28 7.56 -4.75 -11.96
N PHE A 29 6.61 -5.38 -11.26
CA PHE A 29 6.79 -6.70 -10.67
C PHE A 29 6.79 -7.77 -11.76
N LYS A 30 7.91 -8.49 -11.87
CA LYS A 30 8.14 -9.46 -12.95
C LYS A 30 7.60 -10.85 -12.62
N ASN A 31 7.70 -11.24 -11.35
CA ASN A 31 7.39 -12.57 -10.88
C ASN A 31 6.22 -12.47 -9.90
N VAL A 32 5.01 -12.78 -10.36
CA VAL A 32 3.80 -12.71 -9.53
C VAL A 32 3.09 -14.05 -9.50
N VAL A 33 2.54 -14.38 -8.34
CA VAL A 33 1.71 -15.56 -8.09
C VAL A 33 0.41 -15.05 -7.48
N THR A 34 -0.72 -15.34 -8.11
CA THR A 34 -2.04 -15.00 -7.56
C THR A 34 -2.40 -15.94 -6.41
N VAL A 35 -3.31 -15.48 -5.55
CA VAL A 35 -3.88 -16.33 -4.48
C VAL A 35 -4.50 -17.61 -5.06
N ASP A 36 -5.17 -17.53 -6.21
CA ASP A 36 -5.75 -18.72 -6.86
C ASP A 36 -4.70 -19.67 -7.43
N GLU A 37 -3.58 -19.19 -7.98
CA GLU A 37 -2.47 -20.05 -8.39
C GLU A 37 -1.85 -20.78 -7.20
N LEU A 38 -1.66 -20.10 -6.07
CA LEU A 38 -1.17 -20.74 -4.85
C LEU A 38 -2.17 -21.80 -4.35
N ARG A 39 -3.46 -21.47 -4.34
CA ARG A 39 -4.53 -22.40 -3.99
C ARG A 39 -4.55 -23.64 -4.90
N MET A 40 -4.36 -23.47 -6.20
CA MET A 40 -4.30 -24.60 -7.14
C MET A 40 -3.06 -25.47 -6.91
N ALA A 41 -1.93 -24.87 -6.54
CA ALA A 41 -0.71 -25.59 -6.22
C ALA A 41 -0.79 -26.35 -4.89
N PHE A 42 -1.50 -25.79 -3.90
CA PHE A 42 -1.67 -26.36 -2.56
C PHE A 42 -3.15 -26.37 -2.13
N PRO A 43 -3.99 -27.23 -2.74
CA PRO A 43 -5.44 -27.16 -2.56
C PRO A 43 -5.92 -27.54 -1.15
N VAL A 44 -5.08 -28.19 -0.35
CA VAL A 44 -5.35 -28.50 1.06
C VAL A 44 -5.11 -27.34 2.02
N LEU A 45 -4.56 -26.20 1.54
CA LEU A 45 -4.40 -25.01 2.38
C LEU A 45 -5.68 -24.18 2.47
N ASP A 46 -6.49 -24.16 1.40
CA ASP A 46 -7.76 -23.42 1.39
C ASP A 46 -8.93 -24.30 1.87
N MET A 47 -8.80 -24.84 3.07
CA MET A 47 -9.88 -25.60 3.71
C MET A 47 -10.95 -24.70 4.32
N VAL A 48 -10.77 -23.38 4.31
CA VAL A 48 -11.78 -22.44 4.82
C VAL A 48 -12.91 -22.22 3.82
N ASP A 49 -12.67 -22.42 2.52
CA ASP A 49 -13.69 -22.36 1.48
C ASP A 49 -14.33 -23.74 1.23
N LEU A 50 -15.40 -24.04 1.97
CA LEU A 50 -16.09 -25.34 1.92
C LEU A 50 -16.57 -25.72 0.50
N GLN A 51 -16.92 -24.74 -0.33
CA GLN A 51 -17.45 -24.99 -1.67
C GLN A 51 -16.35 -25.40 -2.65
N ARG A 52 -15.12 -24.93 -2.44
CA ARG A 52 -13.97 -25.20 -3.32
C ARG A 52 -12.99 -26.23 -2.74
N ARG A 53 -13.34 -26.89 -1.63
CA ARG A 53 -12.50 -27.96 -1.05
C ARG A 53 -12.27 -29.10 -2.04
N PRO A 54 -11.04 -29.62 -2.13
CA PRO A 54 -10.76 -30.81 -2.92
C PRO A 54 -11.48 -32.04 -2.33
N LYS A 55 -12.08 -32.86 -3.18
CA LYS A 55 -12.75 -34.12 -2.76
C LYS A 55 -11.77 -35.24 -2.42
N THR A 56 -10.54 -35.13 -2.92
CA THR A 56 -9.44 -36.08 -2.74
C THR A 56 -8.20 -35.30 -2.34
N THR A 57 -7.41 -35.79 -1.39
CA THR A 57 -6.15 -35.17 -0.99
C THR A 57 -5.09 -35.40 -2.06
N PRO A 58 -4.71 -34.39 -2.88
CA PRO A 58 -3.66 -34.57 -3.86
C PRO A 58 -2.29 -34.59 -3.16
N LEU A 59 -1.32 -35.24 -3.80
CA LEU A 59 0.06 -35.24 -3.32
C LEU A 59 0.62 -33.79 -3.35
N PRO A 60 1.38 -33.37 -2.33
CA PRO A 60 2.02 -32.06 -2.33
C PRO A 60 2.94 -31.89 -3.53
N ARG A 61 2.85 -30.74 -4.21
CA ARG A 61 3.85 -30.35 -5.21
C ARG A 61 5.10 -29.85 -4.49
N ASN A 62 6.21 -30.58 -4.63
CA ASN A 62 7.50 -30.20 -4.05
C ASN A 62 8.31 -29.22 -4.93
N ASP A 63 7.82 -28.91 -6.13
CA ASP A 63 8.50 -28.07 -7.13
C ASP A 63 7.96 -26.63 -7.19
N PHE A 64 6.98 -26.28 -6.34
CA PHE A 64 6.46 -24.92 -6.33
C PHE A 64 7.53 -23.96 -5.80
N PRO A 65 7.88 -22.90 -6.55
CA PRO A 65 8.96 -22.01 -6.18
C PRO A 65 8.58 -21.12 -4.99
N ALA A 66 9.54 -20.91 -4.09
CA ALA A 66 9.35 -20.12 -2.87
C ALA A 66 8.84 -18.70 -3.17
N ILE A 67 7.86 -18.27 -2.38
CA ILE A 67 7.34 -16.90 -2.40
C ILE A 67 8.25 -16.01 -1.55
N GLU A 68 8.56 -14.82 -2.04
CA GLU A 68 9.55 -13.92 -1.43
C GLU A 68 8.94 -12.64 -0.86
N GLY A 69 7.62 -12.46 -0.99
CA GLY A 69 6.90 -11.29 -0.49
C GLY A 69 5.42 -11.30 -0.83
N VAL A 70 4.68 -10.37 -0.23
CA VAL A 70 3.24 -10.18 -0.40
C VAL A 70 2.97 -8.80 -1.00
N LEU A 71 2.16 -8.74 -2.05
CA LEU A 71 1.73 -7.53 -2.74
C LEU A 71 0.19 -7.42 -2.69
N LEU A 72 -0.31 -6.49 -1.88
CA LEU A 72 -1.73 -6.25 -1.68
C LEU A 72 -2.16 -5.05 -2.51
N LEU A 73 -2.85 -5.30 -3.63
CA LEU A 73 -3.28 -4.25 -4.56
C LEU A 73 -4.70 -3.73 -4.29
N GLY A 74 -5.47 -4.42 -3.47
CA GLY A 74 -6.84 -4.07 -3.09
C GLY A 74 -7.46 -5.16 -2.22
N GLU A 75 -8.71 -4.97 -1.79
CA GLU A 75 -9.46 -6.01 -1.09
C GLU A 75 -9.83 -7.16 -2.03
N PRO A 76 -9.48 -8.42 -1.72
CA PRO A 76 -9.87 -9.56 -2.53
C PRO A 76 -11.35 -9.91 -2.34
N VAL A 77 -11.88 -10.76 -3.22
CA VAL A 77 -13.12 -11.51 -2.97
C VAL A 77 -12.72 -12.80 -2.24
N ARG A 78 -13.54 -13.28 -1.28
CA ARG A 78 -13.21 -14.43 -0.38
C ARG A 78 -12.05 -14.12 0.56
N TRP A 79 -12.36 -13.33 1.58
CA TRP A 79 -11.37 -12.86 2.56
C TRP A 79 -10.80 -14.02 3.36
N GLU A 80 -11.62 -15.01 3.69
CA GLU A 80 -11.22 -16.23 4.39
C GLU A 80 -10.07 -16.94 3.67
N THR A 81 -10.22 -17.22 2.36
CA THR A 81 -9.18 -17.84 1.54
C THR A 81 -7.92 -16.96 1.49
N SER A 82 -8.08 -15.67 1.21
CA SER A 82 -6.93 -14.78 1.04
C SER A 82 -6.16 -14.59 2.35
N LEU A 83 -6.85 -14.39 3.46
CA LEU A 83 -6.24 -14.27 4.79
C LEU A 83 -5.52 -15.56 5.17
N GLN A 84 -6.15 -16.74 4.98
CA GLN A 84 -5.53 -18.03 5.27
C GLN A 84 -4.23 -18.21 4.47
N LEU A 85 -4.28 -18.08 3.15
CA LEU A 85 -3.14 -18.34 2.28
C LEU A 85 -2.01 -17.31 2.45
N ILE A 86 -2.34 -16.03 2.68
CA ILE A 86 -1.32 -15.01 2.99
C ILE A 86 -0.66 -15.32 4.35
N MET A 87 -1.44 -15.70 5.37
CA MET A 87 -0.90 -16.13 6.65
C MET A 87 0.03 -17.32 6.49
N ASP A 88 -0.37 -18.36 5.76
CA ASP A 88 0.46 -19.54 5.51
C ASP A 88 1.79 -19.18 4.83
N VAL A 89 1.77 -18.28 3.85
CA VAL A 89 2.99 -17.76 3.21
C VAL A 89 3.89 -17.03 4.20
N LEU A 90 3.33 -16.14 5.03
CA LEU A 90 4.11 -15.37 6.00
C LEU A 90 4.72 -16.27 7.08
N LEU A 91 3.96 -17.25 7.59
CA LEU A 91 4.40 -18.11 8.67
C LEU A 91 5.38 -19.20 8.21
N SER A 92 5.30 -19.63 6.95
CA SER A 92 6.19 -20.62 6.34
C SER A 92 7.43 -20.03 5.68
N ASN A 93 7.64 -18.72 5.79
CA ASN A 93 8.70 -18.00 5.09
C ASN A 93 8.71 -18.28 3.57
N GLY A 94 7.52 -18.34 2.96
CA GLY A 94 7.37 -18.51 1.51
C GLY A 94 7.16 -19.93 1.02
N ASN A 95 7.14 -20.93 1.91
CA ASN A 95 7.03 -22.34 1.57
C ASN A 95 5.84 -23.02 2.27
N PRO A 96 4.59 -22.70 1.90
CA PRO A 96 3.41 -23.10 2.68
C PRO A 96 3.07 -24.60 2.59
N GLY A 97 3.76 -25.36 1.73
CA GLY A 97 3.69 -26.82 1.72
C GLY A 97 4.52 -27.50 2.83
N THR A 98 5.29 -26.75 3.60
CA THR A 98 6.10 -27.27 4.72
C THR A 98 5.40 -27.07 6.06
N GLY A 99 5.66 -27.98 7.01
CA GLY A 99 5.12 -27.86 8.37
C GLY A 99 5.68 -26.63 9.11
N LEU A 100 4.85 -26.07 9.98
CA LEU A 100 5.22 -24.89 10.77
C LEU A 100 6.24 -25.26 11.87
N ALA A 101 7.48 -24.78 11.77
CA ALA A 101 8.45 -24.93 12.85
C ALA A 101 8.44 -23.72 13.79
N THR A 102 8.72 -22.53 13.27
CA THR A 102 8.68 -21.27 14.02
C THR A 102 8.44 -20.12 13.04
N ALA A 103 7.47 -19.26 13.34
CA ALA A 103 7.14 -18.13 12.47
C ALA A 103 8.33 -17.15 12.37
N PRO A 104 8.85 -16.88 11.15
CA PRO A 104 10.00 -16.00 10.95
C PRO A 104 9.70 -14.59 11.43
N TYR A 105 10.71 -13.90 11.96
CA TYR A 105 10.61 -12.47 12.24
C TYR A 105 11.94 -11.74 12.04
N PRO A 106 12.01 -10.66 11.25
CA PRO A 106 10.90 -10.09 10.47
C PRO A 106 10.34 -11.09 9.44
N HIS A 107 9.02 -11.06 9.24
CA HIS A 107 8.37 -11.88 8.21
C HIS A 107 8.70 -11.35 6.81
N LEU A 108 8.30 -12.09 5.76
CA LEU A 108 8.46 -11.66 4.37
C LEU A 108 7.90 -10.24 4.13
N PRO A 109 8.50 -9.46 3.21
CA PRO A 109 8.06 -8.10 2.93
C PRO A 109 6.60 -8.05 2.47
N VAL A 110 5.80 -7.21 3.12
CA VAL A 110 4.40 -6.93 2.73
C VAL A 110 4.31 -5.51 2.19
N LEU A 111 3.77 -5.37 0.98
CA LEU A 111 3.49 -4.09 0.32
C LEU A 111 1.98 -3.94 0.15
N ALA A 112 1.41 -2.77 0.44
CA ALA A 112 -0.01 -2.49 0.24
C ALA A 112 -0.24 -1.15 -0.48
N SER A 113 -1.26 -1.09 -1.33
CA SER A 113 -1.55 0.04 -2.23
C SER A 113 -2.62 1.02 -1.74
N ASN A 114 -3.42 0.64 -0.75
CA ASN A 114 -4.56 1.42 -0.26
C ASN A 114 -4.83 1.08 1.20
N MET A 115 -5.06 2.12 2.02
CA MET A 115 -5.31 1.99 3.46
C MET A 115 -6.71 2.46 3.87
N ASP A 116 -7.56 2.81 2.91
CA ASP A 116 -8.91 3.30 3.21
C ASP A 116 -9.74 2.19 3.87
N LEU A 117 -10.12 2.43 5.13
CA LEU A 117 -11.00 1.52 5.88
C LEU A 117 -12.38 1.44 5.24
N LEU A 118 -12.90 2.57 4.79
CA LEU A 118 -14.25 2.70 4.26
C LEU A 118 -14.22 3.49 2.95
N TRP A 119 -15.12 3.16 2.04
CA TRP A 119 -15.36 3.90 0.82
C TRP A 119 -16.85 4.03 0.51
N MET A 120 -17.22 5.05 -0.25
CA MET A 120 -18.62 5.30 -0.64
C MET A 120 -18.92 4.66 -1.99
N ALA A 121 -19.86 3.71 -1.98
CA ALA A 121 -20.44 3.08 -3.18
C ALA A 121 -21.88 3.59 -3.40
N GLU A 122 -22.68 2.91 -4.21
CA GLU A 122 -24.09 3.24 -4.49
C GLU A 122 -24.98 3.10 -3.24
N ALA A 123 -24.57 2.26 -2.28
CA ALA A 123 -25.28 2.09 -1.03
C ALA A 123 -25.19 3.34 -0.14
N LYS A 124 -26.26 3.62 0.61
CA LYS A 124 -26.31 4.75 1.55
C LYS A 124 -25.26 4.66 2.67
N MET A 125 -24.88 3.43 3.04
CA MET A 125 -23.88 3.16 4.06
C MET A 125 -22.52 2.88 3.40
N PRO A 126 -21.41 3.39 3.97
CA PRO A 126 -20.07 3.13 3.44
C PRO A 126 -19.77 1.62 3.41
N ARG A 127 -18.99 1.19 2.42
CA ARG A 127 -18.53 -0.20 2.24
C ARG A 127 -17.12 -0.35 2.82
N PHE A 128 -16.76 -1.57 3.23
CA PHE A 128 -15.39 -1.86 3.64
C PHE A 128 -14.45 -1.72 2.45
N GLY A 129 -13.34 -1.02 2.66
CA GLY A 129 -12.26 -0.90 1.70
C GLY A 129 -11.09 -1.81 2.04
N HIS A 130 -10.03 -1.69 1.26
CA HIS A 130 -8.79 -2.44 1.46
C HIS A 130 -8.20 -2.28 2.87
N GLY A 131 -8.31 -1.11 3.49
CA GLY A 131 -7.84 -0.89 4.85
C GLY A 131 -8.50 -1.79 5.90
N THR A 132 -9.77 -2.21 5.71
CA THR A 132 -10.41 -3.18 6.61
C THR A 132 -9.80 -4.57 6.44
N PHE A 133 -9.45 -4.97 5.22
CA PHE A 133 -8.74 -6.22 4.97
C PHE A 133 -7.34 -6.22 5.63
N LEU A 134 -6.61 -5.11 5.50
CA LEU A 134 -5.31 -4.91 6.19
C LEU A 134 -5.45 -5.04 7.71
N LEU A 135 -6.46 -4.40 8.30
CA LEU A 135 -6.75 -4.48 9.73
C LEU A 135 -7.02 -5.92 10.20
N CYS A 136 -7.78 -6.69 9.42
CA CYS A 136 -8.02 -8.10 9.70
C CYS A 136 -6.71 -8.90 9.67
N LEU A 137 -5.90 -8.73 8.62
CA LEU A 137 -4.63 -9.43 8.47
C LEU A 137 -3.66 -9.11 9.62
N GLU A 138 -3.49 -7.83 9.97
CA GLU A 138 -2.67 -7.39 11.10
C GLU A 138 -3.13 -8.01 12.44
N THR A 139 -4.44 -8.01 12.65
CA THR A 139 -5.03 -8.49 13.90
C THR A 139 -4.85 -10.00 14.04
N ILE A 140 -5.10 -10.76 12.96
CA ILE A 140 -4.91 -12.21 12.91
C ILE A 140 -3.43 -12.52 13.11
N TYR A 141 -2.53 -11.88 12.36
CA TYR A 141 -1.08 -12.09 12.47
C TYR A 141 -0.59 -11.87 13.90
N ARG A 142 -1.00 -10.77 14.54
CA ARG A 142 -0.63 -10.47 15.93
C ARG A 142 -1.20 -11.49 16.91
N LYS A 143 -2.44 -11.93 16.72
CA LYS A 143 -3.06 -12.91 17.61
C LYS A 143 -2.46 -14.30 17.48
N VAL A 144 -2.05 -14.70 16.28
CA VAL A 144 -1.43 -16.02 16.02
C VAL A 144 0.04 -16.04 16.44
N THR A 145 0.79 -14.97 16.18
CA THR A 145 2.26 -14.97 16.35
C THR A 145 2.74 -14.25 17.61
N GLY A 146 1.90 -13.42 18.23
CA GLY A 146 2.30 -12.47 19.26
C GLY A 146 3.12 -11.27 18.75
N LYS A 147 3.37 -11.17 17.43
CA LYS A 147 4.23 -10.13 16.81
C LYS A 147 3.41 -9.21 15.90
N GLU A 148 3.87 -7.98 15.71
CA GLU A 148 3.21 -7.05 14.78
C GLU A 148 3.57 -7.35 13.32
N LEU A 149 2.58 -7.25 12.44
CA LEU A 149 2.78 -7.27 10.99
C LEU A 149 3.33 -5.91 10.54
N ARG A 150 4.49 -5.92 9.87
CA ARG A 150 5.19 -4.73 9.42
C ARG A 150 5.16 -4.62 7.90
N TYR A 151 4.56 -3.55 7.39
CA TYR A 151 4.62 -3.22 5.97
C TYR A 151 5.98 -2.65 5.61
N LYS A 152 6.55 -3.13 4.50
CA LYS A 152 7.75 -2.54 3.88
C LYS A 152 7.42 -1.39 2.93
N GLY A 153 6.14 -1.24 2.60
CA GLY A 153 5.66 -0.17 1.75
C GLY A 153 4.15 -0.03 1.84
N LEU A 154 3.72 1.17 2.27
CA LEU A 154 2.33 1.59 2.25
C LEU A 154 2.18 2.71 1.23
N MET A 155 1.37 2.46 0.22
CA MET A 155 1.02 3.40 -0.83
C MET A 155 -0.46 3.75 -0.77
N GLY A 156 -0.86 4.68 -1.64
CA GLY A 156 -2.19 5.27 -1.60
C GLY A 156 -2.20 6.52 -0.72
N LYS A 157 -3.34 7.18 -0.67
CA LYS A 157 -3.56 8.32 0.22
C LYS A 157 -3.53 7.81 1.68
N PRO A 158 -3.06 8.61 2.65
CA PRO A 158 -2.61 10.00 2.56
C PRO A 158 -1.09 10.16 2.27
N SER A 159 -0.41 9.15 1.71
CA SER A 159 1.06 9.19 1.50
C SER A 159 1.52 10.34 0.61
N ILE A 160 2.55 11.06 1.05
CA ILE A 160 3.22 12.14 0.27
C ILE A 160 3.73 11.60 -1.07
N LEU A 161 4.26 10.37 -1.10
CA LEU A 161 4.77 9.77 -2.34
C LEU A 161 3.66 9.60 -3.39
N THR A 162 2.44 9.26 -2.95
CA THR A 162 1.27 9.16 -3.83
C THR A 162 0.93 10.52 -4.43
N TYR A 163 0.99 11.59 -3.64
CA TYR A 163 0.72 12.95 -4.13
C TYR A 163 1.83 13.49 -5.04
N GLN A 164 3.11 13.20 -4.75
CA GLN A 164 4.22 13.53 -5.64
C GLN A 164 4.07 12.84 -7.00
N TYR A 165 3.67 11.56 -7.00
CA TYR A 165 3.42 10.83 -8.23
C TYR A 165 2.24 11.41 -9.02
N ALA A 166 1.14 11.74 -8.34
CA ALA A 166 -0.01 12.39 -8.96
C ALA A 166 0.35 13.76 -9.57
N GLU A 167 1.14 14.57 -8.87
CA GLU A 167 1.62 15.87 -9.37
C GLU A 167 2.45 15.72 -10.64
N GLU A 168 3.37 14.77 -10.67
CA GLU A 168 4.21 14.48 -11.83
C GLU A 168 3.37 14.03 -13.04
N LEU A 169 2.35 13.18 -12.82
CA LEU A 169 1.43 12.76 -13.89
C LEU A 169 0.60 13.92 -14.43
N ILE A 170 0.09 14.79 -13.56
CA ILE A 170 -0.67 15.99 -13.94
C ILE A 170 0.21 16.94 -14.76
N ARG A 171 1.47 17.14 -14.33
CA ARG A 171 2.45 17.94 -15.07
C ARG A 171 2.71 17.39 -16.47
N GLN A 172 2.98 16.09 -16.59
CA GLN A 172 3.17 15.42 -17.88
C GLN A 172 1.92 15.49 -18.76
N GLN A 173 0.72 15.51 -18.17
CA GLN A 173 -0.53 15.67 -18.92
C GLN A 173 -0.70 17.10 -19.43
N ALA A 174 -0.38 18.12 -18.64
CA ALA A 174 -0.40 19.52 -19.04
C ALA A 174 0.58 19.78 -20.21
N GLU A 175 1.80 19.21 -20.13
CA GLU A 175 2.80 19.29 -21.20
C GLU A 175 2.30 18.66 -22.50
N ARG A 176 1.71 17.46 -22.44
CA ARG A 176 1.12 16.80 -23.61
C ARG A 176 -0.04 17.57 -24.23
N ARG A 177 -0.74 18.39 -23.46
CA ARG A 177 -1.81 19.27 -23.94
C ARG A 177 -1.31 20.61 -24.48
N GLY A 178 0.00 20.87 -24.44
CA GLY A 178 0.58 22.14 -24.89
C GLY A 178 0.27 23.31 -23.97
N TRP A 179 -0.02 23.08 -22.69
CA TRP A 179 -0.26 24.18 -21.74
C TRP A 179 1.05 24.92 -21.45
N ALA A 180 1.13 26.18 -21.87
CA ALA A 180 2.33 26.99 -21.74
C ALA A 180 2.65 27.37 -20.28
N ALA A 181 1.62 27.56 -19.45
CA ALA A 181 1.78 27.91 -18.05
C ALA A 181 1.96 26.65 -17.18
N PRO A 182 2.94 26.63 -16.27
CA PRO A 182 3.11 25.51 -15.36
C PRO A 182 1.96 25.43 -14.34
N ILE A 183 1.68 24.23 -13.86
CA ILE A 183 0.71 24.02 -12.77
C ILE A 183 1.27 24.59 -11.46
N GLN A 184 0.59 25.58 -10.90
CA GLN A 184 1.00 26.25 -9.66
C GLN A 184 0.20 25.78 -8.44
N LYS A 185 -1.03 25.30 -8.65
CA LYS A 185 -1.94 24.94 -7.57
C LYS A 185 -2.70 23.67 -7.91
N LEU A 186 -2.70 22.74 -6.96
CA LEU A 186 -3.47 21.51 -7.03
C LEU A 186 -4.68 21.59 -6.09
N TYR A 187 -5.80 21.05 -6.54
CA TYR A 187 -7.00 20.88 -5.72
C TYR A 187 -7.32 19.39 -5.64
N ALA A 188 -7.18 18.82 -4.45
CA ALA A 188 -7.57 17.45 -4.16
C ALA A 188 -9.03 17.45 -3.70
N VAL A 189 -9.92 16.95 -4.56
CA VAL A 189 -11.35 16.88 -4.29
C VAL A 189 -11.71 15.45 -3.91
N GLY A 190 -12.22 15.23 -2.69
CA GLY A 190 -12.53 13.90 -2.19
C GLY A 190 -13.50 13.89 -1.02
N ASP A 191 -13.98 12.73 -0.65
CA ASP A 191 -15.04 12.51 0.35
C ASP A 191 -14.52 11.98 1.68
N ASN A 192 -13.27 11.49 1.73
CA ASN A 192 -12.69 10.91 2.94
C ASN A 192 -11.72 11.89 3.64
N PRO A 193 -12.07 12.43 4.82
CA PRO A 193 -11.21 13.36 5.55
C PRO A 193 -9.84 12.79 5.92
N MET A 194 -9.76 11.49 6.24
CA MET A 194 -8.52 10.85 6.71
C MET A 194 -7.58 10.44 5.57
N SER A 195 -8.04 10.55 4.33
CA SER A 195 -7.33 10.09 3.14
C SER A 195 -7.11 11.24 2.16
N ASP A 196 -8.20 11.78 1.59
CA ASP A 196 -8.16 12.88 0.62
C ASP A 196 -7.72 14.19 1.28
N VAL A 197 -8.48 14.64 2.27
CA VAL A 197 -8.27 15.96 2.89
C VAL A 197 -6.94 15.97 3.64
N TYR A 198 -6.70 14.96 4.48
CA TYR A 198 -5.47 14.83 5.23
C TYR A 198 -4.24 14.71 4.32
N GLY A 199 -4.29 13.86 3.29
CA GLY A 199 -3.17 13.69 2.36
C GLY A 199 -2.83 14.96 1.59
N ALA A 200 -3.83 15.70 1.12
CA ALA A 200 -3.62 16.97 0.41
C ALA A 200 -3.02 18.05 1.32
N ASN A 201 -3.46 18.10 2.59
CA ASN A 201 -2.91 19.04 3.56
C ASN A 201 -1.45 18.69 3.92
N LEU A 202 -1.13 17.41 4.10
CA LEU A 202 0.25 16.93 4.27
C LEU A 202 1.12 17.30 3.06
N PHE A 203 0.60 17.09 1.85
CA PHE A 203 1.34 17.43 0.64
C PHE A 203 1.56 18.94 0.50
N ASN A 204 0.59 19.77 0.90
CA ASN A 204 0.77 21.21 0.94
C ASN A 204 1.88 21.63 1.92
N GLN A 205 1.92 21.04 3.11
CA GLN A 205 2.99 21.28 4.08
C GLN A 205 4.35 20.90 3.51
N TYR A 206 4.45 19.73 2.86
CA TYR A 206 5.64 19.29 2.15
C TYR A 206 6.12 20.31 1.10
N LEU A 207 5.20 20.87 0.30
CA LEU A 207 5.53 21.91 -0.69
C LEU A 207 6.06 23.20 -0.03
N GLN A 208 5.49 23.62 1.10
CA GLN A 208 5.96 24.81 1.82
C GLN A 208 7.35 24.59 2.44
N MET A 209 7.61 23.43 3.03
CA MET A 209 8.92 23.09 3.57
C MET A 209 10.00 23.08 2.48
N ALA A 210 9.71 22.44 1.34
CA ALA A 210 10.62 22.40 0.20
C ALA A 210 10.90 23.81 -0.37
N LYS A 211 9.94 24.73 -0.30
CA LYS A 211 10.12 26.13 -0.70
C LYS A 211 11.04 26.88 0.26
N HIS A 212 10.87 26.68 1.57
CA HIS A 212 11.70 27.32 2.60
C HIS A 212 13.16 26.87 2.49
N GLU A 213 13.40 25.55 2.39
CA GLU A 213 14.76 25.01 2.22
C GLU A 213 15.44 25.54 0.96
N ARG A 214 14.69 25.74 -0.12
CA ARG A 214 15.24 26.33 -1.35
C ARG A 214 15.61 27.79 -1.15
N ALA A 215 14.77 28.58 -0.48
CA ALA A 215 15.06 29.97 -0.18
C ALA A 215 16.34 30.11 0.67
N GLU A 216 16.53 29.22 1.65
CA GLU A 216 17.75 29.17 2.48
C GLU A 216 18.98 28.72 1.68
N LYS A 217 18.87 27.68 0.85
CA LYS A 217 19.98 27.16 0.02
C LYS A 217 20.39 28.13 -1.10
N LEU A 218 19.45 28.86 -1.69
CA LEU A 218 19.72 29.93 -2.68
C LEU A 218 20.46 31.12 -2.04
N GLY A 219 20.31 31.33 -0.73
CA GLY A 219 21.10 32.31 0.03
C GLY A 219 22.53 31.85 0.34
N ALA A 220 22.83 30.55 0.24
CA ALA A 220 24.10 29.96 0.70
C ALA A 220 24.99 29.37 -0.41
N SER A 221 24.45 29.00 -1.58
CA SER A 221 25.25 28.52 -2.72
C SER A 221 24.46 28.51 -4.02
N GLY A 222 25.04 29.10 -5.06
CA GLY A 222 24.47 29.10 -6.41
C GLY A 222 24.57 27.71 -7.08
N LEU A 223 23.53 27.39 -7.86
CA LEU A 223 23.41 26.29 -8.82
C LEU A 223 23.22 24.87 -8.27
N LEU A 224 21.96 24.43 -8.27
CA LEU A 224 21.58 23.04 -8.54
C LEU A 224 20.29 23.02 -9.36
N LYS A 225 20.41 22.73 -10.67
CA LYS A 225 19.28 22.41 -11.56
C LYS A 225 18.75 21.01 -11.22
N GLN A 226 17.89 20.92 -10.20
CA GLN A 226 16.89 19.85 -10.20
C GLN A 226 15.69 20.32 -11.02
N ARG A 227 15.09 19.42 -11.83
CA ARG A 227 13.79 19.67 -12.47
C ARG A 227 12.76 19.89 -11.37
N SER A 228 12.60 21.14 -10.96
CA SER A 228 11.76 21.51 -9.84
C SER A 228 10.32 21.59 -10.30
N SER A 229 9.43 20.87 -9.61
CA SER A 229 7.99 21.14 -9.68
C SER A 229 7.72 22.63 -9.45
N ALA A 230 6.91 23.21 -10.33
CA ALA A 230 6.40 24.58 -10.23
C ALA A 230 5.16 24.68 -9.33
N THR A 231 4.65 23.55 -8.86
CA THR A 231 3.51 23.48 -7.95
C THR A 231 3.90 24.11 -6.62
N GLN A 232 3.13 25.12 -6.20
CA GLN A 232 3.40 25.93 -5.01
C GLN A 232 2.48 25.60 -3.84
N SER A 233 1.30 25.06 -4.12
CA SER A 233 0.32 24.73 -3.09
C SER A 233 -0.60 23.59 -3.50
N CYS A 234 -1.10 22.90 -2.49
CA CYS A 234 -2.19 21.93 -2.62
C CYS A 234 -3.30 22.31 -1.64
N ALA A 235 -4.55 22.29 -2.11
CA ALA A 235 -5.73 22.55 -1.29
C ALA A 235 -6.65 21.33 -1.33
N SER A 236 -7.24 21.01 -0.18
CA SER A 236 -8.28 19.99 -0.08
C SER A 236 -9.67 20.60 -0.26
N ILE A 237 -10.55 19.88 -0.94
CA ILE A 237 -11.98 20.20 -1.04
C ILE A 237 -12.75 18.95 -0.62
N LEU A 238 -13.39 19.02 0.55
CA LEU A 238 -14.23 17.94 1.05
C LEU A 238 -15.58 17.97 0.33
N LYS A 239 -15.87 16.91 -0.44
CA LYS A 239 -17.16 16.72 -1.07
C LYS A 239 -18.14 16.13 -0.06
N THR A 240 -19.12 16.92 0.36
CA THR A 240 -20.22 16.42 1.20
C THR A 240 -21.32 15.82 0.32
N THR A 241 -21.66 14.55 0.53
CA THR A 241 -22.85 13.97 -0.08
C THR A 241 -24.11 14.48 0.62
N PRO A 242 -25.23 14.73 -0.11
CA PRO A 242 -26.40 15.46 0.43
C PRO A 242 -27.17 14.81 1.58
N ARG A 243 -26.74 13.67 2.10
CA ARG A 243 -27.36 13.04 3.29
C ARG A 243 -26.27 12.62 4.25
N PRO A 244 -26.17 13.27 5.42
CA PRO A 244 -25.23 12.85 6.44
C PRO A 244 -25.79 11.56 7.06
N CYS A 245 -25.44 10.40 6.50
CA CYS A 245 -24.97 9.38 7.43
C CYS A 245 -23.70 10.00 7.96
N GLY A 246 -23.75 10.59 9.17
CA GLY A 246 -22.56 11.09 9.83
C GLY A 246 -21.52 10.01 9.65
N PHE A 247 -20.49 10.30 8.83
CA PHE A 247 -19.45 9.34 8.49
C PHE A 247 -19.10 8.70 9.82
N LEU A 248 -19.29 7.39 9.97
CA LEU A 248 -18.92 6.68 11.19
C LEU A 248 -17.49 7.12 11.47
N GLN A 249 -17.36 8.09 12.39
CA GLN A 249 -16.12 8.83 12.49
C GLN A 249 -15.14 7.77 12.92
N GLN A 250 -14.15 7.49 12.09
CA GLN A 250 -13.23 6.39 12.30
C GLN A 250 -12.38 6.75 13.53
N ARG A 251 -12.92 6.47 14.73
CA ARG A 251 -12.29 6.74 16.01
C ARG A 251 -11.26 5.63 16.23
N GLY A 252 -9.97 5.94 16.05
CA GLY A 252 -8.87 5.03 16.41
C GLY A 252 -7.90 4.60 15.30
N ILE A 253 -7.68 5.40 14.25
CA ILE A 253 -6.73 5.09 13.16
C ILE A 253 -5.25 5.11 13.62
N ASP A 254 -4.95 5.58 14.83
CA ASP A 254 -3.57 5.67 15.36
C ASP A 254 -2.77 4.34 15.29
N ARG A 255 -3.44 3.20 15.16
CA ARG A 255 -2.80 1.88 15.07
C ARG A 255 -2.42 1.40 13.67
N ILE A 256 -2.99 1.96 12.60
CA ILE A 256 -2.67 1.53 11.21
C ILE A 256 -1.45 2.31 10.66
N ALA A 257 -1.15 3.49 11.22
CA ALA A 257 -0.13 4.40 10.71
C ALA A 257 1.18 4.58 11.54
N PRO A 258 1.59 3.74 12.53
CA PRO A 258 2.84 4.03 13.24
C PRO A 258 4.11 3.74 12.42
N ALA A 259 4.01 3.08 11.25
CA ALA A 259 5.18 2.60 10.49
C ALA A 259 5.89 3.65 9.61
N MET A 260 5.43 4.92 9.58
CA MET A 260 6.08 6.00 8.81
C MET A 260 7.11 6.82 9.61
N LYS A 261 7.60 6.34 10.77
CA LYS A 261 8.81 6.91 11.36
C LYS A 261 10.04 6.37 10.63
N THR A 262 10.49 7.16 9.67
CA THR A 262 11.77 7.03 8.97
C THR A 262 12.94 6.85 9.95
N GLU A 263 13.79 5.89 9.60
CA GLU A 263 15.16 5.74 10.09
C GLU A 263 15.95 7.00 9.73
N GLU A 264 16.03 7.97 10.65
CA GLU A 264 17.02 9.04 10.59
C GLU A 264 17.65 9.23 11.97
N LYS A 265 18.89 8.72 12.10
CA LYS A 265 19.98 9.00 13.05
C LYS A 265 20.52 7.75 13.75
N GLN A 266 21.46 7.09 13.07
CA GLN A 266 22.64 6.53 13.73
C GLN A 266 23.88 7.08 13.05
N SER A 267 24.33 8.24 13.55
CA SER A 267 25.71 8.71 13.46
C SER A 267 25.84 9.96 14.35
N ARG A 268 26.90 9.99 15.19
CA ARG A 268 27.21 10.91 16.30
C ARG A 268 26.51 10.50 17.61
N ASP A 269 27.17 10.12 18.70
CA ASP A 269 28.53 10.40 19.17
C ASP A 269 29.13 9.17 19.86
N GLY A 270 30.35 8.84 19.48
CA GLY A 270 31.30 8.16 20.36
C GLY A 270 32.37 9.18 20.74
N ARG A 271 32.28 9.72 21.96
CA ARG A 271 33.43 10.24 22.72
C ARG A 271 33.04 10.55 24.17
N CYS A 272 33.91 10.07 25.06
CA CYS A 272 33.93 10.10 26.52
C CYS A 272 33.05 9.06 27.22
#